data_AF-A0A534AQF2-F1
#
_entry.id   AF-A0A534AQF2-F1
#
_cell.length_a   1.000
_cell.length_b   1.000
_cell.length_c   1.000
_cell.angle_alpha   90.00
_cell.angle_beta   90.00
_cell.angle_gamma   90.00
#
_symmetry.space_group_name_H-M   'P 1'
#
loop_
_entity.id
_entity.type
_entity.pdbx_description
1 polymer ?
#
loop_
_entity_poly.entity_id
_entity_poly.type
_entity_poly.pdbx_seq_one_letter_code
_entity_poly.pdbx_strand_id
1 'polypeptide(L)'
;MIERTLMRVTLLVAAGTVPLPAPRSLAAQDPTAGKKVYVKWCAGCHGDDGAGDGPAANAMLPRPRNFTGAIYKIRSTASGQLPTDADLLRAIDEGLSGSAMPAWKGRLSDAERRNVMAYLKTFSSFFADTSQHVVPLKFSSVPGGGSSAAALKEGRQFYDSIGCRKCHGDQGRGDGPSAPTLKDDAGFPIFAADLHENWRFRGGSGVEAIYHRLRTGLDGTPMPSFSDLIDQKFLTDEQLWRLAQYVRSLSPAKAPEVRDVIHAPQIARTLPLSPDDSAWARVDRYWFPL
;
A
#
# COMPACT_ATOMS: atom_id res chain seq x y z
N MET A 1 29.39 -7.04 80.26
CA MET A 1 29.81 -5.63 80.12
C MET A 1 30.38 -5.45 78.71
N ILE A 2 29.53 -5.22 77.71
CA ILE A 2 29.94 -4.83 76.34
C ILE A 2 28.82 -3.94 75.78
N GLU A 3 28.98 -2.62 75.87
CA GLU A 3 28.10 -1.65 75.22
C GLU A 3 28.58 -1.39 73.79
N ARG A 4 27.62 -1.40 72.85
CA ARG A 4 27.81 -1.13 71.43
C ARG A 4 27.60 0.36 71.15
N THR A 5 28.64 1.06 70.69
CA THR A 5 28.52 2.43 70.19
C THR A 5 28.14 2.42 68.71
N LEU A 6 26.98 2.98 68.37
CA LEU A 6 26.52 3.21 66.99
C LEU A 6 27.14 4.50 66.44
N MET A 7 27.88 4.41 65.33
CA MET A 7 28.33 5.57 64.55
C MET A 7 27.36 5.78 63.38
N ARG A 8 26.60 6.89 63.40
CA ARG A 8 25.72 7.30 62.29
C ARG A 8 26.54 8.02 61.23
N VAL A 9 26.62 7.44 60.04
CA VAL A 9 27.17 8.10 58.84
C VAL A 9 26.00 8.73 58.08
N THR A 10 25.99 10.05 57.98
CA THR A 10 24.98 10.79 57.20
C THR A 10 25.51 10.98 55.78
N LEU A 11 24.93 10.27 54.81
CA LEU A 11 25.27 10.40 53.39
C LEU A 11 24.42 11.54 52.78
N LEU A 12 25.05 12.66 52.40
CA LEU A 12 24.40 13.70 51.60
C LEU A 12 24.35 13.26 50.13
N VAL A 13 23.14 12.94 49.64
CA VAL A 13 22.89 12.69 48.21
C VAL A 13 22.58 14.04 47.55
N ALA A 14 23.52 14.55 46.75
CA ALA A 14 23.29 15.71 45.90
C ALA A 14 22.43 15.29 44.68
N ALA A 15 21.17 15.74 44.64
CA ALA A 15 20.28 15.52 43.51
C ALA A 15 20.67 16.46 42.36
N GLY A 16 21.53 15.98 41.46
CA GLY A 16 21.80 16.64 40.19
C GLY A 16 20.60 16.48 39.24
N THR A 17 19.91 17.57 38.94
CA THR A 17 18.84 17.61 37.94
C THR A 17 19.45 17.55 36.54
N VAL A 18 19.43 16.38 35.92
CA VAL A 18 19.71 16.25 34.48
C VAL A 18 18.50 16.79 33.72
N PRO A 19 18.63 17.87 32.94
CA PRO A 19 17.51 18.40 32.19
C PRO A 19 17.10 17.38 31.11
N LEU A 20 15.86 16.92 31.20
CA LEU A 20 15.23 16.09 30.17
C LEU A 20 15.18 16.90 28.86
N PRO A 21 15.55 16.30 27.71
CA PRO A 21 15.42 16.98 26.43
C PRO A 21 13.95 17.29 26.18
N ALA A 22 13.66 18.56 25.83
CA ALA A 22 12.32 19.00 25.50
C ALA A 22 11.74 18.13 24.36
N PRO A 23 10.43 17.82 24.36
CA PRO A 23 9.81 17.10 23.27
C PRO A 23 10.06 17.87 21.97
N ARG A 24 10.63 17.20 20.96
CA ARG A 24 10.73 17.74 19.61
C ARG A 24 9.34 18.21 19.21
N SER A 25 9.15 19.53 19.11
CA SER A 25 7.95 20.12 18.53
C SER A 25 7.71 19.42 17.18
N LEU A 26 6.57 18.75 17.03
CA LEU A 26 6.07 18.37 15.72
C LEU A 26 6.01 19.66 14.92
N ALA A 27 6.94 19.83 13.97
CA ALA A 27 6.96 21.01 13.12
C ALA A 27 5.55 21.18 12.54
N ALA A 28 4.93 22.33 12.82
CA ALA A 28 3.59 22.62 12.36
C ALA A 28 3.55 22.48 10.83
N GLN A 29 2.54 21.78 10.33
CA GLN A 29 2.28 21.63 8.90
C GLN A 29 2.05 23.03 8.27
N ASP A 30 2.85 23.40 7.29
CA ASP A 30 2.73 24.67 6.55
C ASP A 30 2.33 24.40 5.08
N PRO A 31 1.05 24.57 4.71
CA PRO A 31 0.59 24.35 3.34
C PRO A 31 1.17 25.38 2.34
N THR A 32 1.61 26.56 2.78
CA THR A 32 2.23 27.57 1.91
C THR A 32 3.64 27.14 1.51
N ALA A 33 4.43 26.63 2.46
CA ALA A 33 5.68 25.95 2.15
C ALA A 33 5.43 24.69 1.31
N GLY A 34 4.36 23.95 1.62
CA GLY A 34 3.93 22.76 0.89
C GLY A 34 3.65 23.02 -0.59
N LYS A 35 3.02 24.16 -0.93
CA LYS A 35 2.78 24.56 -2.31
C LYS A 35 4.06 24.65 -3.13
N LYS A 36 5.15 25.17 -2.56
CA LYS A 36 6.44 25.28 -3.25
C LYS A 36 7.00 23.89 -3.58
N VAL A 37 6.87 22.93 -2.66
CA VAL A 37 7.26 21.53 -2.88
C VAL A 37 6.38 20.89 -3.95
N TYR A 38 5.06 21.09 -3.87
CA TYR A 38 4.10 20.52 -4.82
C TYR A 38 4.34 20.98 -6.26
N VAL A 39 4.47 22.29 -6.49
CA VAL A 39 4.70 22.86 -7.83
C VAL A 39 5.99 22.31 -8.42
N LYS A 40 7.04 22.18 -7.61
CA LYS A 40 8.35 21.69 -8.07
C LYS A 40 8.34 20.19 -8.41
N TRP A 41 7.64 19.37 -7.63
CA TRP A 41 7.84 17.91 -7.66
C TRP A 41 6.61 17.09 -8.04
N CYS A 42 5.40 17.62 -7.84
CA CYS A 42 4.15 16.87 -7.95
C CYS A 42 3.27 17.36 -9.12
N ALA A 43 3.22 18.67 -9.37
CA ALA A 43 2.31 19.29 -10.34
C ALA A 43 2.51 18.79 -11.79
N GLY A 44 3.74 18.41 -12.18
CA GLY A 44 4.00 17.85 -13.50
C GLY A 44 3.18 16.59 -13.83
N CYS A 45 2.80 15.82 -12.79
CA CYS A 45 1.91 14.67 -12.93
C CYS A 45 0.49 14.99 -12.44
N HIS A 46 0.35 15.62 -11.28
CA HIS A 46 -0.93 15.80 -10.62
C HIS A 46 -1.70 17.08 -11.01
N GLY A 47 -1.12 17.95 -11.84
CA GLY A 47 -1.70 19.23 -12.25
C GLY A 47 -1.54 20.31 -11.18
N ASP A 48 -1.54 21.59 -11.58
CA ASP A 48 -1.38 22.71 -10.66
C ASP A 48 -2.52 22.80 -9.63
N ASP A 49 -3.73 22.43 -10.04
CA ASP A 49 -4.94 22.42 -9.22
C ASP A 49 -5.23 21.05 -8.58
N GLY A 50 -4.29 20.10 -8.67
CA GLY A 50 -4.43 18.77 -8.07
C GLY A 50 -5.46 17.87 -8.77
N ALA A 51 -5.90 18.21 -9.98
CA ALA A 51 -6.94 17.48 -10.71
C ALA A 51 -6.45 16.19 -11.40
N GLY A 52 -5.18 15.81 -11.22
CA GLY A 52 -4.60 14.62 -11.82
C GLY A 52 -4.40 14.74 -13.33
N ASP A 53 -4.28 15.97 -13.84
CA ASP A 53 -4.27 16.38 -15.24
C ASP A 53 -3.00 17.14 -15.65
N GLY A 54 -1.90 16.93 -14.90
CA GLY A 54 -0.61 17.49 -15.25
C GLY A 54 -0.13 17.06 -16.64
N PRO A 55 0.85 17.76 -17.24
CA PRO A 55 1.32 17.49 -18.60
C PRO A 55 1.70 16.03 -18.88
N ALA A 56 2.19 15.30 -17.87
CA ALA A 56 2.57 13.90 -17.99
C ALA A 56 1.39 12.91 -17.87
N ALA A 57 0.22 13.35 -17.39
CA ALA A 57 -0.87 12.48 -16.97
C ALA A 57 -1.47 11.65 -18.11
N ASN A 58 -1.49 12.17 -19.34
CA ASN A 58 -2.01 11.46 -20.51
C ASN A 58 -1.10 10.30 -20.97
N ALA A 59 0.16 10.28 -20.55
CA ALA A 59 1.12 9.22 -20.87
C ALA A 59 1.24 8.17 -19.74
N MET A 60 0.41 8.27 -18.70
CA MET A 60 0.50 7.42 -17.51
C MET A 60 -0.72 6.52 -17.35
N LEU A 61 -0.48 5.22 -17.21
CA LEU A 61 -1.47 4.22 -16.82
C LEU A 61 -0.91 3.42 -15.63
N PRO A 62 -1.51 3.51 -14.42
CA PRO A 62 -2.69 4.31 -14.08
C PRO A 62 -2.43 5.82 -14.17
N ARG A 63 -3.50 6.59 -14.39
CA ARG A 63 -3.42 8.06 -14.31
C ARG A 63 -3.05 8.55 -12.90
N PRO A 64 -2.40 9.72 -12.78
CA PRO A 64 -2.18 10.40 -11.51
C PRO A 64 -3.49 10.65 -10.78
N ARG A 65 -3.43 10.64 -9.44
CA ARG A 65 -4.61 10.88 -8.60
C ARG A 65 -5.10 12.32 -8.77
N ASN A 66 -6.39 12.46 -9.05
CA ASN A 66 -7.17 13.67 -8.80
C ASN A 66 -7.48 13.79 -7.30
N PHE A 67 -6.98 14.84 -6.65
CA PHE A 67 -7.14 15.10 -5.22
C PHE A 67 -8.40 15.90 -4.87
N THR A 68 -9.06 16.54 -5.85
CA THR A 68 -10.16 17.49 -5.58
C THR A 68 -11.40 16.81 -5.01
N GLY A 69 -11.65 15.55 -5.37
CA GLY A 69 -12.71 14.73 -4.79
C GLY A 69 -12.37 14.06 -3.45
N ALA A 70 -11.12 14.20 -2.96
CA ALA A 70 -10.62 13.51 -1.78
C ALA A 70 -10.81 11.97 -1.75
N ILE A 71 -10.81 11.33 -2.93
CA ILE A 71 -10.97 9.88 -3.08
C ILE A 71 -9.60 9.20 -3.12
N TYR A 72 -9.24 8.45 -2.08
CA TYR A 72 -7.92 7.80 -1.96
C TYR A 72 -8.01 6.28 -1.99
N LYS A 73 -7.15 5.64 -2.79
CA LYS A 73 -7.13 4.16 -2.91
C LYS A 73 -6.54 3.50 -1.66
N ILE A 74 -5.48 4.08 -1.11
CA ILE A 74 -4.67 3.47 -0.05
C ILE A 74 -4.95 4.19 1.28
N ARG A 75 -5.70 3.55 2.18
CA ARG A 75 -6.15 4.13 3.46
C ARG A 75 -6.14 3.11 4.59
N SER A 76 -6.32 3.53 5.84
CA SER A 76 -6.64 2.66 6.97
C SER A 76 -8.08 2.83 7.46
N THR A 77 -8.88 3.68 6.83
CA THR A 77 -10.27 4.00 7.18
C THR A 77 -11.27 3.17 6.37
N ALA A 78 -12.55 3.21 6.73
CA ALA A 78 -13.61 2.50 6.00
C ALA A 78 -13.76 3.00 4.56
N SER A 79 -14.31 2.18 3.67
CA SER A 79 -14.61 2.60 2.29
C SER A 79 -15.54 3.83 2.30
N GLY A 80 -15.29 4.76 1.38
CA GLY A 80 -15.94 6.07 1.33
C GLY A 80 -15.41 7.11 2.33
N GLN A 81 -14.57 6.75 3.30
CA GLN A 81 -14.01 7.68 4.28
C GLN A 81 -12.67 8.28 3.84
N LEU A 82 -12.36 9.48 4.34
CA LEU A 82 -11.09 10.15 4.11
C LEU A 82 -9.89 9.32 4.61
N PRO A 83 -8.70 9.45 3.98
CA PRO A 83 -7.45 8.95 4.55
C PRO A 83 -7.09 9.67 5.85
N THR A 84 -6.32 9.02 6.70
CA THR A 84 -5.59 9.71 7.76
C THR A 84 -4.36 10.44 7.21
N ASP A 85 -3.82 11.39 7.97
CA ASP A 85 -2.50 11.99 7.68
C ASP A 85 -1.40 10.92 7.55
N ALA A 86 -1.47 9.86 8.36
CA ALA A 86 -0.51 8.75 8.29
C ALA A 86 -0.62 7.98 6.96
N ASP A 87 -1.83 7.83 6.41
CA ASP A 87 -2.04 7.19 5.11
C ASP A 87 -1.46 8.04 3.98
N LEU A 88 -1.74 9.35 3.99
CA LEU A 88 -1.22 10.29 2.99
C LEU A 88 0.31 10.36 3.04
N LEU A 89 0.87 10.49 4.24
CA LEU A 89 2.31 10.57 4.42
C LEU A 89 3.00 9.27 4.00
N ARG A 90 2.43 8.09 4.31
CA ARG A 90 2.99 6.81 3.86
C ARG A 90 3.01 6.72 2.33
N ALA A 91 1.95 7.14 1.64
CA ALA A 91 1.91 7.17 0.18
C ALA A 91 2.96 8.12 -0.43
N ILE A 92 3.23 9.26 0.21
CA ILE A 92 4.30 10.18 -0.21
C ILE A 92 5.69 9.55 0.06
N ASP A 93 5.86 8.96 1.23
CA ASP A 93 7.13 8.42 1.70
C ASP A 93 7.61 7.25 0.84
N GLU A 94 6.71 6.30 0.60
CA GLU A 94 7.00 5.01 -0.03
C GLU A 94 6.67 5.01 -1.54
N GLY A 95 5.95 6.02 -2.02
CA GLY A 95 5.39 6.02 -3.35
C GLY A 95 4.26 5.01 -3.49
N LEU A 96 3.90 4.68 -4.73
CA LEU A 96 2.90 3.65 -5.02
C LEU A 96 3.46 2.68 -6.05
N SER A 97 3.94 1.52 -5.58
CA SER A 97 4.44 0.44 -6.44
C SER A 97 3.45 0.08 -7.54
N GLY A 98 3.95 -0.30 -8.72
CA GLY A 98 3.10 -0.57 -9.88
C GLY A 98 2.43 0.68 -10.46
N SER A 99 2.97 1.87 -10.19
CA SER A 99 2.60 3.14 -10.81
C SER A 99 3.83 4.03 -11.00
N ALA A 100 3.65 5.18 -11.67
CA ALA A 100 4.71 6.17 -11.85
C ALA A 100 5.01 7.02 -10.59
N MET A 101 4.28 6.82 -9.47
CA MET A 101 4.46 7.62 -8.25
C MET A 101 5.68 7.15 -7.45
N PRO A 102 6.80 7.90 -7.42
CA PRO A 102 8.03 7.46 -6.77
C PRO A 102 7.97 7.66 -5.24
N ALA A 103 8.92 7.04 -4.55
CA ALA A 103 9.15 7.27 -3.12
C ALA A 103 9.88 8.60 -2.90
N TRP A 104 9.35 9.46 -2.02
CA TRP A 104 9.94 10.79 -1.77
C TRP A 104 10.78 10.86 -0.49
N LYS A 105 10.76 9.82 0.36
CA LYS A 105 11.50 9.79 1.63
C LYS A 105 13.01 9.99 1.50
N GLY A 106 13.60 9.56 0.40
CA GLY A 106 15.03 9.76 0.12
C GLY A 106 15.38 11.07 -0.58
N ARG A 107 14.37 11.88 -0.97
CA ARG A 107 14.56 13.09 -1.79
C ARG A 107 14.10 14.36 -1.09
N LEU A 108 13.08 14.27 -0.26
CA LEU A 108 12.50 15.38 0.49
C LEU A 108 12.74 15.18 1.98
N SER A 109 12.98 16.27 2.71
CA SER A 109 13.03 16.25 4.17
C SER A 109 11.68 15.87 4.77
N ASP A 110 11.69 15.46 6.04
CA ASP A 110 10.46 15.16 6.78
C ASP A 110 9.50 16.35 6.82
N ALA A 111 10.03 17.56 7.03
CA ALA A 111 9.24 18.79 7.02
C ALA A 111 8.62 19.08 5.66
N GLU A 112 9.37 18.94 4.56
CA GLU A 112 8.84 19.13 3.20
C GLU A 112 7.70 18.14 2.89
N ARG A 113 7.83 16.87 3.31
CA ARG A 113 6.79 15.85 3.09
C ARG A 113 5.52 16.12 3.89
N ARG A 114 5.65 16.56 5.14
CA ARG A 114 4.49 16.99 5.94
C ARG A 114 3.83 18.25 5.39
N ASN A 115 4.61 19.21 4.92
CA ASN A 115 4.11 20.44 4.33
C ASN A 115 3.38 20.17 3.01
N VAL A 116 3.94 19.36 2.11
CA VAL A 116 3.26 19.01 0.86
C VAL A 116 1.98 18.20 1.12
N MET A 117 1.99 17.30 2.10
CA MET A 117 0.78 16.60 2.55
C MET A 117 -0.31 17.58 3.02
N ALA A 118 0.07 18.60 3.79
CA ALA A 118 -0.85 19.64 4.24
C ALA A 118 -1.42 20.45 3.06
N TYR A 119 -0.58 20.76 2.07
CA TYR A 119 -1.03 21.40 0.84
C TYR A 119 -1.97 20.52 0.01
N LEU A 120 -1.71 19.20 -0.11
CA LEU A 120 -2.60 18.27 -0.81
C LEU A 120 -4.04 18.31 -0.25
N LYS A 121 -4.18 18.41 1.07
CA LYS A 121 -5.48 18.49 1.73
C LYS A 121 -6.25 19.77 1.36
N THR A 122 -5.59 20.82 0.88
CA THR A 122 -6.24 22.08 0.46
C THR A 122 -7.00 21.96 -0.86
N PHE A 123 -6.74 20.93 -1.68
CA PHE A 123 -7.43 20.72 -2.95
C PHE A 123 -8.89 20.28 -2.80
N SER A 124 -9.32 19.86 -1.60
CA SER A 124 -10.68 19.39 -1.38
C SER A 124 -11.26 19.94 -0.08
N SER A 125 -12.47 20.49 -0.16
CA SER A 125 -13.19 21.01 1.01
C SER A 125 -13.55 19.92 2.03
N PHE A 126 -13.60 18.65 1.63
CA PHE A 126 -13.86 17.54 2.55
C PHE A 126 -12.84 17.46 3.69
N PHE A 127 -11.59 17.84 3.47
CA PHE A 127 -10.58 17.85 4.54
C PHE A 127 -10.73 19.02 5.52
N ALA A 128 -11.48 20.05 5.17
CA ALA A 128 -11.79 21.18 6.04
C ALA A 128 -13.03 20.91 6.92
N ASP A 129 -13.82 19.89 6.59
CA ASP A 129 -15.01 19.51 7.34
C ASP A 129 -14.64 18.78 8.63
N THR A 130 -14.63 19.51 9.74
CA THR A 130 -14.31 18.97 11.07
C THR A 130 -15.43 18.09 11.65
N SER A 131 -16.59 17.99 11.00
CA SER A 131 -17.65 17.06 11.42
C SER A 131 -17.34 15.61 11.03
N GLN A 132 -16.44 15.40 10.07
CA GLN A 132 -16.04 14.06 9.64
C GLN A 132 -15.15 13.40 10.68
N HIS A 133 -15.62 12.28 11.20
CA HIS A 133 -14.87 11.47 12.16
C HIS A 133 -13.97 10.49 11.40
N VAL A 134 -12.76 10.93 11.08
CA VAL A 134 -11.75 10.10 10.39
C VAL A 134 -11.09 9.15 11.39
N VAL A 135 -11.66 7.95 11.52
CA VAL A 135 -11.17 6.92 12.46
C VAL A 135 -10.62 5.71 11.68
N PRO A 136 -9.36 5.30 11.92
CA PRO A 136 -8.83 4.04 11.37
C PRO A 136 -9.68 2.84 11.79
N LEU A 137 -9.86 1.90 10.86
CA LEU A 137 -10.41 0.60 11.19
C LEU A 137 -9.50 -0.11 12.20
N LYS A 138 -10.12 -0.81 13.14
CA LYS A 138 -9.41 -1.76 14.00
C LYS A 138 -9.25 -3.08 13.23
N PHE A 139 -8.03 -3.37 12.82
CA PHE A 139 -7.66 -4.64 12.19
C PHE A 139 -7.38 -5.70 13.25
N SER A 140 -7.79 -6.95 12.99
CA SER A 140 -7.40 -8.07 13.84
C SER A 140 -5.95 -8.50 13.53
N SER A 141 -5.45 -9.48 14.28
CA SER A 141 -4.11 -10.06 14.04
C SER A 141 -4.19 -11.26 13.09
N VAL A 142 -3.10 -11.50 12.36
CA VAL A 142 -2.98 -12.67 11.48
C VAL A 142 -3.26 -13.95 12.29
N PRO A 143 -4.18 -14.82 11.84
CA PRO A 143 -4.47 -16.07 12.53
C PRO A 143 -3.28 -17.04 12.45
N GLY A 144 -3.19 -17.94 13.43
CA GLY A 144 -2.22 -19.03 13.42
C GLY A 144 -2.39 -19.96 12.21
N GLY A 145 -1.39 -20.82 11.99
CA GLY A 145 -1.41 -21.81 10.89
C GLY A 145 -0.91 -21.31 9.54
N GLY A 146 -0.56 -20.01 9.42
CA GLY A 146 0.16 -19.42 8.28
C GLY A 146 -0.36 -19.85 6.91
N SER A 147 0.56 -20.08 5.96
CA SER A 147 0.26 -20.56 4.59
C SER A 147 0.13 -22.09 4.50
N SER A 148 -0.45 -22.74 5.52
CA SER A 148 -0.71 -24.18 5.45
C SER A 148 -1.62 -24.54 4.27
N ALA A 149 -1.50 -25.77 3.75
CA ALA A 149 -2.34 -26.21 2.62
C ALA A 149 -3.84 -26.08 2.90
N ALA A 150 -4.27 -26.31 4.15
CA ALA A 150 -5.67 -26.13 4.56
C ALA A 150 -6.09 -24.66 4.51
N ALA A 151 -5.26 -23.75 5.06
CA ALA A 151 -5.51 -22.30 5.03
C ALA A 151 -5.58 -21.76 3.59
N LEU A 152 -4.68 -22.20 2.71
CA LEU A 152 -4.68 -21.78 1.30
C LEU A 152 -5.89 -22.34 0.54
N LYS A 153 -6.32 -23.57 0.86
CA LYS A 153 -7.54 -24.17 0.28
C LYS A 153 -8.78 -23.38 0.69
N GLU A 154 -8.89 -22.98 1.95
CA GLU A 154 -9.98 -22.13 2.42
C GLU A 154 -9.96 -20.75 1.75
N GLY A 155 -8.79 -20.11 1.68
CA GLY A 155 -8.63 -18.83 0.98
C GLY A 155 -9.02 -18.92 -0.51
N ARG A 156 -8.65 -20.01 -1.19
CA ARG A 156 -9.07 -20.29 -2.57
C ARG A 156 -10.60 -20.41 -2.69
N GLN A 157 -11.25 -21.08 -1.75
CA GLN A 157 -12.72 -21.21 -1.76
C GLN A 157 -13.40 -19.84 -1.72
N PHE A 158 -12.90 -18.91 -0.89
CA PHE A 158 -13.43 -17.55 -0.83
C PHE A 158 -13.08 -16.71 -2.04
N TYR A 159 -11.90 -16.91 -2.64
CA TYR A 159 -11.53 -16.26 -3.90
C TYR A 159 -12.55 -16.59 -5.01
N ASP A 160 -13.01 -17.84 -5.06
CA ASP A 160 -14.02 -18.31 -6.00
C ASP A 160 -15.43 -17.84 -5.63
N SER A 161 -15.85 -17.99 -4.36
CA SER A 161 -17.22 -17.69 -3.92
C SER A 161 -17.57 -16.21 -3.95
N ILE A 162 -16.62 -15.34 -3.58
CA ILE A 162 -16.76 -13.88 -3.64
C ILE A 162 -16.69 -13.39 -5.09
N GLY A 163 -16.15 -14.21 -5.99
CA GLY A 163 -16.05 -13.89 -7.42
C GLY A 163 -14.85 -13.02 -7.77
N CYS A 164 -13.78 -13.04 -6.97
CA CYS A 164 -12.52 -12.32 -7.25
C CYS A 164 -11.99 -12.64 -8.66
N ARG A 165 -12.15 -13.91 -9.10
CA ARG A 165 -11.80 -14.39 -10.44
C ARG A 165 -12.48 -13.67 -11.60
N LYS A 166 -13.62 -13.00 -11.39
CA LYS A 166 -14.30 -12.24 -12.45
C LYS A 166 -13.43 -11.10 -12.96
N CYS A 167 -12.68 -10.47 -12.08
CA CYS A 167 -11.77 -9.37 -12.42
C CYS A 167 -10.31 -9.86 -12.46
N HIS A 168 -9.89 -10.65 -11.48
CA HIS A 168 -8.49 -11.06 -11.35
C HIS A 168 -8.14 -12.35 -12.11
N GLY A 169 -9.12 -13.06 -12.70
CA GLY A 169 -8.89 -14.32 -13.41
C GLY A 169 -8.82 -15.54 -12.48
N ASP A 170 -8.96 -16.74 -13.03
CA ASP A 170 -8.94 -17.98 -12.22
C ASP A 170 -7.58 -18.20 -11.54
N GLN A 171 -6.50 -17.84 -12.24
CA GLN A 171 -5.13 -17.94 -11.74
C GLN A 171 -4.61 -16.64 -11.12
N GLY A 172 -5.44 -15.60 -11.03
CA GLY A 172 -5.06 -14.32 -10.44
C GLY A 172 -4.18 -13.43 -11.32
N ARG A 173 -4.18 -13.59 -12.65
CA ARG A 173 -3.30 -12.83 -13.57
C ARG A 173 -3.87 -11.47 -14.00
N GLY A 174 -5.02 -11.06 -13.47
CA GLY A 174 -5.71 -9.85 -13.92
C GLY A 174 -6.42 -10.02 -15.26
N ASP A 175 -6.66 -11.25 -15.69
CA ASP A 175 -7.23 -11.66 -16.98
C ASP A 175 -8.66 -12.24 -16.84
N GLY A 176 -9.38 -11.82 -15.80
CA GLY A 176 -10.76 -12.23 -15.60
C GLY A 176 -11.70 -11.76 -16.72
N PRO A 177 -12.86 -12.41 -16.90
CA PRO A 177 -13.82 -12.05 -17.96
C PRO A 177 -14.29 -10.60 -17.91
N SER A 178 -14.27 -9.96 -16.73
CA SER A 178 -14.61 -8.55 -16.55
C SER A 178 -13.40 -7.61 -16.59
N ALA A 179 -12.17 -8.13 -16.60
CA ALA A 179 -10.95 -7.31 -16.64
C ALA A 179 -10.93 -6.25 -17.76
N PRO A 180 -11.28 -6.55 -19.04
CA PRO A 180 -11.21 -5.56 -20.10
C PRO A 180 -12.27 -4.47 -20.01
N THR A 181 -13.30 -4.64 -19.17
CA THR A 181 -14.40 -3.67 -19.02
C THR A 181 -14.24 -2.74 -17.82
N LEU A 182 -13.22 -2.96 -16.98
CA LEU A 182 -13.03 -2.21 -15.74
C LEU A 182 -12.65 -0.74 -16.02
N LYS A 183 -13.35 0.16 -15.33
CA LYS A 183 -13.09 1.59 -15.34
C LYS A 183 -13.06 2.11 -13.91
N ASP A 184 -12.30 3.17 -13.68
CA ASP A 184 -12.43 3.97 -12.46
C ASP A 184 -13.68 4.87 -12.50
N ASP A 185 -13.97 5.54 -11.38
CA ASP A 185 -15.15 6.43 -11.27
C ASP A 185 -15.09 7.63 -12.22
N ALA A 186 -13.91 7.96 -12.75
CA ALA A 186 -13.72 9.00 -13.77
C ALA A 186 -13.85 8.45 -15.20
N GLY A 187 -14.15 7.15 -15.35
CA GLY A 187 -14.37 6.49 -16.63
C GLY A 187 -13.09 6.04 -17.35
N PHE A 188 -11.92 6.20 -16.75
CA PHE A 188 -10.66 5.75 -17.35
C PHE A 188 -10.48 4.24 -17.14
N PRO A 189 -9.87 3.52 -18.12
CA PRO A 189 -9.53 2.11 -17.94
C PRO A 189 -8.68 1.88 -16.69
N ILE A 190 -9.02 0.86 -15.92
CA ILE A 190 -8.23 0.42 -14.78
C ILE A 190 -8.02 -1.09 -14.85
N PHE A 191 -6.78 -1.53 -14.64
CA PHE A 191 -6.44 -2.94 -14.74
C PHE A 191 -6.43 -3.59 -13.36
N ALA A 192 -7.03 -4.78 -13.27
CA ALA A 192 -6.88 -5.63 -12.11
C ALA A 192 -5.40 -6.00 -11.95
N ALA A 193 -4.89 -5.98 -10.72
CA ALA A 193 -3.50 -6.34 -10.47
C ALA A 193 -3.26 -7.83 -10.83
N ASP A 194 -2.12 -8.12 -11.45
CA ASP A 194 -1.58 -9.48 -11.49
C ASP A 194 -1.13 -9.85 -10.08
N LEU A 195 -1.83 -10.82 -9.49
CA LEU A 195 -1.62 -11.30 -8.14
C LEU A 195 -0.36 -12.17 -8.00
N HIS A 196 0.33 -12.47 -9.11
CA HIS A 196 1.68 -13.05 -9.12
C HIS A 196 2.77 -12.00 -8.94
N GLU A 197 2.42 -10.70 -9.03
CA GLU A 197 3.34 -9.57 -8.93
C GLU A 197 3.10 -8.73 -7.68
N ASN A 198 3.00 -9.35 -6.49
CA ASN A 198 2.70 -8.63 -5.24
C ASN A 198 3.66 -7.47 -4.92
N TRP A 199 4.90 -7.46 -5.45
CA TRP A 199 5.83 -6.34 -5.31
C TRP A 199 5.34 -5.06 -6.00
N ARG A 200 4.39 -5.16 -6.95
CA ARG A 200 3.69 -4.03 -7.58
C ARG A 200 2.43 -3.60 -6.83
N PHE A 201 2.08 -4.22 -5.70
CA PHE A 201 0.89 -3.81 -4.96
C PHE A 201 1.09 -2.44 -4.30
N ARG A 202 0.27 -1.47 -4.71
CA ARG A 202 0.33 -0.06 -4.27
C ARG A 202 0.21 0.13 -2.75
N GLY A 203 -0.42 -0.80 -2.04
CA GLY A 203 -0.65 -0.74 -0.60
C GLY A 203 0.30 -1.58 0.24
N GLY A 204 1.30 -2.23 -0.40
CA GLY A 204 2.21 -3.18 0.24
C GLY A 204 1.99 -4.62 -0.22
N SER A 205 3.06 -5.42 -0.16
CA SER A 205 3.14 -6.78 -0.74
C SER A 205 2.91 -7.91 0.27
N GLY A 206 2.85 -7.59 1.57
CA GLY A 206 2.65 -8.55 2.67
C GLY A 206 1.20 -8.97 2.86
N VAL A 207 0.98 -10.04 3.63
CA VAL A 207 -0.38 -10.57 3.90
C VAL A 207 -1.23 -9.53 4.62
N GLU A 208 -0.66 -8.80 5.58
CA GLU A 208 -1.32 -7.74 6.33
C GLU A 208 -1.77 -6.59 5.44
N ALA A 209 -0.91 -6.15 4.52
CA ALA A 209 -1.24 -5.12 3.55
C ALA A 209 -2.38 -5.55 2.63
N ILE A 210 -2.34 -6.79 2.14
CA ILE A 210 -3.40 -7.38 1.30
C ILE A 210 -4.72 -7.43 2.09
N TYR A 211 -4.70 -7.96 3.31
CA TYR A 211 -5.88 -7.99 4.20
C TYR A 211 -6.44 -6.59 4.46
N HIS A 212 -5.58 -5.58 4.70
CA HIS A 212 -6.04 -4.20 4.83
C HIS A 212 -6.71 -3.69 3.55
N ARG A 213 -6.25 -4.06 2.34
CA ARG A 213 -6.93 -3.65 1.09
C ARG A 213 -8.30 -4.31 0.96
N LEU A 214 -8.40 -5.56 1.35
CA LEU A 214 -9.68 -6.27 1.35
C LEU A 214 -10.66 -5.67 2.38
N ARG A 215 -10.18 -5.19 3.53
CA ARG A 215 -11.01 -4.52 4.55
C ARG A 215 -11.42 -3.10 4.16
N THR A 216 -10.53 -2.31 3.55
CA THR A 216 -10.82 -0.90 3.26
C THR A 216 -11.44 -0.67 1.88
N GLY A 217 -11.26 -1.62 0.96
CA GLY A 217 -11.50 -1.40 -0.46
C GLY A 217 -10.52 -0.40 -1.06
N LEU A 218 -10.68 -0.15 -2.37
CA LEU A 218 -9.90 0.82 -3.14
C LEU A 218 -10.85 1.85 -3.75
N ASP A 219 -11.19 2.91 -2.99
CA ASP A 219 -12.15 3.91 -3.46
C ASP A 219 -11.75 4.54 -4.79
N GLY A 220 -12.77 4.85 -5.60
CA GLY A 220 -12.58 5.27 -6.98
C GLY A 220 -12.27 4.12 -7.93
N THR A 221 -12.51 2.87 -7.54
CA THR A 221 -12.29 1.69 -8.39
C THR A 221 -13.37 0.64 -8.17
N PRO A 222 -13.52 -0.32 -9.10
CA PRO A 222 -14.43 -1.46 -8.92
C PRO A 222 -14.03 -2.46 -7.84
N MET A 223 -12.90 -2.28 -7.14
CA MET A 223 -12.45 -3.18 -6.07
C MET A 223 -13.07 -2.76 -4.72
N PRO A 224 -14.09 -3.49 -4.23
CA PRO A 224 -14.87 -3.07 -3.09
C PRO A 224 -14.14 -3.35 -1.77
N SER A 225 -14.73 -2.84 -0.69
CA SER A 225 -14.47 -3.34 0.67
C SER A 225 -15.25 -4.64 0.89
N PHE A 226 -14.64 -5.58 1.61
CA PHE A 226 -15.30 -6.79 2.11
C PHE A 226 -15.67 -6.69 3.59
N SER A 227 -15.57 -5.50 4.19
CA SER A 227 -16.01 -5.28 5.57
C SER A 227 -17.50 -5.55 5.75
N ASP A 228 -18.33 -5.14 4.79
CA ASP A 228 -19.78 -5.35 4.85
C ASP A 228 -20.15 -6.84 4.86
N LEU A 229 -19.38 -7.68 4.15
CA LEU A 229 -19.58 -9.12 4.17
C LEU A 229 -19.25 -9.72 5.55
N ILE A 230 -18.29 -9.13 6.29
CA ILE A 230 -17.98 -9.52 7.67
C ILE A 230 -19.12 -9.09 8.60
N ASP A 231 -19.57 -7.84 8.47
CA ASP A 231 -20.62 -7.27 9.31
C ASP A 231 -21.96 -8.01 9.13
N GLN A 232 -22.23 -8.46 7.89
CA GLN A 232 -23.39 -9.29 7.54
C GLN A 232 -23.18 -10.79 7.81
N LYS A 233 -22.02 -11.19 8.35
CA LYS A 233 -21.68 -12.57 8.72
C LYS A 233 -21.63 -13.56 7.54
N PHE A 234 -21.42 -13.08 6.32
CA PHE A 234 -21.17 -13.91 5.14
C PHE A 234 -19.75 -14.48 5.10
N LEU A 235 -18.78 -13.75 5.68
CA LEU A 235 -17.48 -14.31 6.03
C LEU A 235 -17.05 -13.87 7.43
N THR A 236 -16.15 -14.63 8.04
CA THR A 236 -15.46 -14.21 9.25
C THR A 236 -14.21 -13.42 8.90
N ASP A 237 -13.71 -12.67 9.89
CA ASP A 237 -12.46 -11.95 9.73
C ASP A 237 -11.25 -12.88 9.49
N GLU A 238 -11.25 -14.06 10.15
CA GLU A 238 -10.26 -15.11 9.89
C GLU A 238 -10.33 -15.63 8.45
N GLN A 239 -11.53 -15.81 7.90
CA GLN A 239 -11.71 -16.23 6.49
C GLN A 239 -11.15 -15.19 5.51
N LEU A 240 -11.28 -13.90 5.83
CA LEU A 240 -10.67 -12.84 5.03
C LEU A 240 -9.14 -12.89 5.09
N TRP A 241 -8.57 -13.22 6.25
CA TRP A 241 -7.15 -13.52 6.37
C TRP A 241 -6.72 -14.72 5.53
N ARG A 242 -7.52 -15.80 5.50
CA ARG A 242 -7.23 -16.96 4.63
C ARG A 242 -7.22 -16.58 3.15
N LEU A 243 -8.15 -15.73 2.73
CA LEU A 243 -8.15 -15.16 1.37
C LEU A 243 -6.89 -14.34 1.11
N ALA A 244 -6.48 -13.46 2.04
CA ALA A 244 -5.25 -12.68 1.90
C ALA A 244 -3.99 -13.57 1.82
N GLN A 245 -3.93 -14.65 2.61
CA GLN A 245 -2.86 -15.65 2.56
C GLN A 245 -2.82 -16.39 1.22
N TYR A 246 -3.99 -16.76 0.69
CA TYR A 246 -4.10 -17.33 -0.66
C TYR A 246 -3.59 -16.37 -1.72
N VAL A 247 -4.06 -15.11 -1.74
CA VAL A 247 -3.58 -14.10 -2.69
C VAL A 247 -2.06 -13.90 -2.58
N ARG A 248 -1.51 -13.83 -1.36
CA ARG A 248 -0.05 -13.73 -1.16
C ARG A 248 0.69 -14.95 -1.73
N SER A 249 0.11 -16.14 -1.63
CA SER A 249 0.73 -17.39 -2.07
C SER A 249 0.85 -17.51 -3.60
N LEU A 250 0.08 -16.71 -4.36
CA LEU A 250 0.18 -16.67 -5.83
C LEU A 250 1.50 -16.04 -6.31
N SER A 251 2.10 -15.18 -5.50
CA SER A 251 3.37 -14.53 -5.80
C SER A 251 4.57 -15.28 -5.21
N PRO A 252 5.76 -15.21 -5.83
CA PRO A 252 6.99 -15.76 -5.25
C PRO A 252 7.32 -15.17 -3.87
N ALA A 253 8.14 -15.89 -3.10
CA ALA A 253 8.56 -15.46 -1.76
C ALA A 253 9.37 -14.16 -1.79
N LYS A 254 10.22 -13.98 -2.80
CA LYS A 254 11.02 -12.78 -3.03
C LYS A 254 10.60 -12.11 -4.33
N ALA A 255 10.60 -10.79 -4.33
CA ALA A 255 10.47 -10.03 -5.56
C ALA A 255 11.61 -10.42 -6.52
N PRO A 256 11.34 -10.50 -7.82
CA PRO A 256 12.38 -10.81 -8.78
C PRO A 256 13.45 -9.72 -8.81
N GLU A 257 14.69 -10.15 -9.00
CA GLU A 257 15.80 -9.25 -9.26
C GLU A 257 15.74 -8.79 -10.71
N VAL A 258 15.74 -7.48 -10.93
CA VAL A 258 15.87 -6.90 -12.27
C VAL A 258 17.32 -7.03 -12.70
N ARG A 259 17.56 -7.62 -13.87
CA ARG A 259 18.90 -7.84 -14.41
C ARG A 259 19.07 -7.10 -15.73
N ASP A 260 20.16 -6.35 -15.85
CA ASP A 260 20.47 -5.58 -17.05
C ASP A 260 21.11 -6.43 -18.16
N VAL A 261 21.55 -7.66 -17.83
CA VAL A 261 22.22 -8.59 -18.75
C VAL A 261 21.45 -9.89 -18.85
N ILE A 262 21.10 -10.28 -20.07
CA ILE A 262 20.47 -11.56 -20.39
C ILE A 262 21.56 -12.54 -20.83
N HIS A 263 21.76 -13.62 -20.08
CA HIS A 263 22.60 -14.73 -20.53
C HIS A 263 21.74 -15.74 -21.28
N ALA A 264 21.88 -15.75 -22.61
CA ALA A 264 21.24 -16.75 -23.47
C ALA A 264 22.24 -17.89 -23.77
N PRO A 265 22.05 -19.09 -23.21
CA PRO A 265 22.91 -20.22 -23.55
C PRO A 265 22.68 -20.64 -25.01
N GLN A 266 23.75 -20.86 -25.75
CA GLN A 266 23.66 -21.44 -27.10
C GLN A 266 23.15 -22.88 -27.00
N ILE A 267 22.10 -23.21 -27.75
CA ILE A 267 21.59 -24.57 -27.85
C ILE A 267 21.72 -25.09 -29.29
N ALA A 268 22.16 -26.34 -29.44
CA ALA A 268 22.34 -26.99 -30.75
C ALA A 268 21.05 -27.64 -31.30
N ARG A 269 19.94 -27.56 -30.56
CA ARG A 269 18.63 -28.11 -30.93
C ARG A 269 17.69 -27.01 -31.42
N THR A 270 16.67 -27.41 -32.17
CA THR A 270 15.58 -26.50 -32.59
C THR A 270 14.95 -25.85 -31.35
N LEU A 271 14.78 -24.53 -31.41
CA LEU A 271 14.12 -23.76 -30.37
C LEU A 271 12.62 -24.10 -30.34
N PRO A 272 11.99 -24.13 -29.16
CA PRO A 272 10.54 -24.20 -29.07
C PRO A 272 9.91 -23.00 -29.78
N LEU A 273 8.83 -23.26 -30.54
CA LEU A 273 8.11 -22.21 -31.29
C LEU A 273 6.92 -21.64 -30.50
N SER A 274 6.40 -22.40 -29.53
CA SER A 274 5.29 -21.97 -28.69
C SER A 274 5.80 -21.38 -27.38
N PRO A 275 5.24 -20.26 -26.87
CA PRO A 275 5.56 -19.73 -25.55
C PRO A 275 5.18 -20.69 -24.40
N ASP A 276 4.29 -21.65 -24.64
CA ASP A 276 3.82 -22.61 -23.63
C ASP A 276 4.61 -23.94 -23.61
N ASP A 277 5.68 -24.03 -24.41
CA ASP A 277 6.47 -25.26 -24.47
C ASP A 277 7.15 -25.58 -23.12
N SER A 278 7.06 -26.83 -22.70
CA SER A 278 7.67 -27.34 -21.46
C SER A 278 9.19 -27.12 -21.37
N ALA A 279 9.88 -26.95 -22.52
CA ALA A 279 11.29 -26.60 -22.55
C ALA A 279 11.59 -25.28 -21.85
N TRP A 280 10.64 -24.33 -21.79
CA TRP A 280 10.80 -23.07 -21.08
C TRP A 280 10.80 -23.24 -19.55
N ALA A 281 10.31 -24.36 -19.02
CA ALA A 281 10.40 -24.64 -17.59
C ALA A 281 11.84 -24.90 -17.10
N ARG A 282 12.78 -25.13 -18.04
CA ARG A 282 14.19 -25.45 -17.75
C ARG A 282 15.14 -24.28 -17.96
N VAL A 283 14.64 -23.12 -18.37
CA VAL A 283 15.46 -21.91 -18.54
C VAL A 283 15.25 -20.94 -17.38
N ASP A 284 16.31 -20.23 -17.02
CA ASP A 284 16.23 -19.18 -16.01
C ASP A 284 15.28 -18.07 -16.48
N ARG A 285 14.38 -17.64 -15.60
CA ARG A 285 13.50 -16.50 -15.86
C ARG A 285 14.29 -15.20 -15.63
N TYR A 286 14.28 -14.34 -16.64
CA TYR A 286 14.82 -12.99 -16.55
C TYR A 286 13.68 -11.98 -16.39
N TRP A 287 13.86 -11.04 -15.48
CA TRP A 287 12.94 -9.94 -15.26
C TRP A 287 13.58 -8.65 -15.74
N PHE A 288 12.89 -7.99 -16.66
CA PHE A 288 13.34 -6.76 -17.29
C PHE A 288 12.30 -5.66 -17.00
N PRO A 289 12.73 -4.42 -16.75
CA PRO A 289 11.81 -3.31 -16.61
C PRO A 289 11.40 -2.90 -18.03
N LEU A 290 10.19 -3.28 -18.46
CA LEU A 290 9.53 -2.61 -19.58
C LEU A 290 8.85 -1.34 -19.10
#